data_AF-A0A962LW01-F1
#
_entry.id   AF-A0A962LW01-F1
#
_cell.length_a   1.000
_cell.length_b   1.000
_cell.length_c   1.000
_cell.angle_alpha   90.00
_cell.angle_beta   90.00
_cell.angle_gamma   90.00
#
_symmetry.space_group_name_H-M   'P 1'
#
loop_
_entity.id
_entity.type
_entity.pdbx_description
1 polymer ?
#
loop_
_entity_poly.entity_id
_entity_poly.type
_entity_poly.pdbx_seq_one_letter_code
_entity_poly.pdbx_strand_id
1 'polypeptide(L)'
;MYRPRRFVQSALVVAVAGFSSASTLAAVITDWDRGNVVTTGPDADGNYFSTVYDQPTTNGSGANTSGYIKYTPPEGADPGLKVVNNASPNPDNIDPAPGGAVDNCIMAAGAASCNSDFQSGKRFKLDRTGLDPIDLVFNLDGSAPAPGNDGLYKIFQKYGNNTGVALGGYSIGLGFGIGDNFIASGDGDGLSFVDFGADPKESEFSSVFAQGLFGTDNQRGRPQGYFSADRSGFDLSFVTEDLFQTTGLFGGEYGYEALFGNWMSYSMVPDGYFYDDDGDPLTDAILMAHYDEASGQWIMNRALDADGQVLTIAEGNEGTPYDTQEQVEDALIAQASNLNLSACVEGAVPPVACLAGVGEIEDLAKFNVTYFTNPLNFSFSDSFASNDLAYLAYQDRATFTLRITAQSADVPEPGVLALLAMGLGLLSHRRGRGRGIAANT
;
A
#
# COMPACT_ATOMS: atom_id res chain seq x y z
N MET A 1 8.54 89.21 35.29
CA MET A 1 8.99 87.81 35.31
C MET A 1 7.94 86.97 34.62
N TYR A 2 8.15 86.59 33.35
CA TYR A 2 7.23 85.77 32.56
C TYR A 2 8.08 84.68 31.90
N ARG A 3 7.86 83.41 32.28
CA ARG A 3 8.52 82.24 31.66
C ARG A 3 7.61 81.72 30.55
N PRO A 4 8.09 81.52 29.30
CA PRO A 4 7.32 80.84 28.28
C PRO A 4 7.44 79.32 28.45
N ARG A 5 6.29 78.64 28.37
CA ARG A 5 6.19 77.17 28.30
C ARG A 5 6.61 76.72 26.89
N ARG A 6 7.60 75.82 26.81
CA ARG A 6 7.96 75.11 25.58
C ARG A 6 6.96 73.97 25.36
N PHE A 7 6.23 74.03 24.26
CA PHE A 7 5.50 72.87 23.71
C PHE A 7 6.54 71.93 23.09
N VAL A 8 6.62 70.71 23.60
CA VAL A 8 7.33 69.60 22.97
C VAL A 8 6.33 68.92 22.05
N GLN A 9 6.49 69.09 20.74
CA GLN A 9 5.77 68.30 19.74
C GLN A 9 6.39 66.90 19.71
N SER A 10 5.66 65.91 20.21
CA SER A 10 5.98 64.50 20.02
C SER A 10 5.75 64.13 18.55
N ALA A 11 6.82 63.90 17.80
CA ALA A 11 6.75 63.31 16.47
C ALA A 11 6.37 61.83 16.61
N LEU A 12 5.16 61.49 16.20
CA LEU A 12 4.72 60.10 16.00
C LEU A 12 5.40 59.58 14.74
N VAL A 13 6.47 58.80 14.89
CA VAL A 13 7.07 58.03 13.79
C VAL A 13 6.18 56.81 13.56
N VAL A 14 5.35 56.86 12.53
CA VAL A 14 4.66 55.68 12.00
C VAL A 14 5.70 54.88 11.22
N ALA A 15 6.23 53.82 11.84
CA ALA A 15 6.97 52.80 11.12
C ALA A 15 5.98 52.04 10.24
N VAL A 16 5.97 52.34 8.95
CA VAL A 16 5.33 51.48 7.95
C VAL A 16 6.20 50.23 7.88
N ALA A 17 5.82 49.19 8.61
CA ALA A 17 6.32 47.85 8.38
C ALA A 17 5.87 47.48 6.96
N GLY A 18 6.81 47.52 6.02
CA GLY A 18 6.60 46.92 4.72
C GLY A 18 6.37 45.43 4.95
N PHE A 19 5.15 44.96 4.72
CA PHE A 19 4.90 43.56 4.48
C PHE A 19 5.65 43.21 3.21
N SER A 20 6.88 42.74 3.34
CA SER A 20 7.51 41.93 2.32
C SER A 20 6.62 40.69 2.17
N SER A 21 5.88 40.62 1.08
CA SER A 21 5.24 39.39 0.63
C SER A 21 6.35 38.37 0.46
N ALA A 22 6.62 37.57 1.50
CA ALA A 22 7.40 36.35 1.34
C ALA A 22 6.65 35.56 0.27
N SER A 23 7.26 35.45 -0.91
CA SER A 23 6.72 34.60 -1.94
C SER A 23 6.93 33.19 -1.40
N THR A 24 5.85 32.56 -0.92
CA THR A 24 5.86 31.13 -0.58
C THR A 24 6.25 30.40 -1.85
N LEU A 25 7.50 29.95 -1.89
CA LEU A 25 8.01 29.17 -3.00
C LEU A 25 7.37 27.79 -2.89
N ALA A 26 6.64 27.38 -3.93
CA ALA A 26 6.13 26.02 -4.01
C ALA A 26 7.29 25.02 -3.99
N ALA A 27 7.19 23.98 -3.17
CA ALA A 27 8.19 22.92 -3.15
C ALA A 27 7.87 21.87 -4.22
N VAL A 28 8.89 21.49 -5.00
CA VAL A 28 8.84 20.43 -6.00
C VAL A 28 9.65 19.25 -5.46
N ILE A 29 9.10 18.03 -5.53
CA ILE A 29 9.84 16.81 -5.21
C ILE A 29 10.79 16.51 -6.36
N THR A 30 12.09 16.42 -6.07
CA THR A 30 13.11 16.28 -7.12
C THR A 30 13.61 14.85 -7.27
N ASP A 31 13.81 14.14 -6.17
CA ASP A 31 14.36 12.78 -6.20
C ASP A 31 14.08 12.01 -4.90
N TRP A 32 14.31 10.71 -4.92
CA TRP A 32 14.37 9.88 -3.71
C TRP A 32 15.74 10.01 -3.04
N ASP A 33 15.77 10.46 -1.79
CA ASP A 33 17.00 10.46 -0.99
C ASP A 33 17.33 9.02 -0.57
N ARG A 34 18.49 8.55 -1.03
CA ARG A 34 19.01 7.19 -0.77
C ARG A 34 19.99 7.14 0.41
N GLY A 35 20.05 8.16 1.25
CA GLY A 35 20.97 8.24 2.38
C GLY A 35 20.80 7.14 3.42
N ASN A 36 19.62 6.52 3.49
CA ASN A 36 19.30 5.34 4.32
C ASN A 36 18.96 4.10 3.48
N VAL A 37 19.41 4.02 2.22
CA VAL A 37 19.03 2.96 1.29
C VAL A 37 20.26 2.24 0.78
N VAL A 38 20.23 0.91 0.80
CA VAL A 38 21.27 0.07 0.20
C VAL A 38 20.65 -0.84 -0.85
N THR A 39 21.15 -0.73 -2.07
CA THR A 39 20.71 -1.58 -3.18
C THR A 39 21.55 -2.85 -3.27
N THR A 40 20.89 -3.99 -3.45
CA THR A 40 21.51 -5.31 -3.67
C THR A 40 20.84 -6.04 -4.84
N GLY A 41 21.48 -7.08 -5.35
CA GLY A 41 20.98 -7.92 -6.44
C GLY A 41 21.92 -8.03 -7.66
N PRO A 42 21.52 -8.82 -8.67
CA PRO A 42 20.29 -9.61 -8.70
C PRO A 42 20.36 -10.84 -7.77
N ASP A 43 19.20 -11.33 -7.31
CA ASP A 43 19.06 -12.68 -6.76
C ASP A 43 18.99 -13.75 -7.87
N ALA A 44 18.67 -14.99 -7.50
CA ALA A 44 18.59 -16.11 -8.46
C ALA A 44 17.47 -15.93 -9.50
N ASP A 45 16.43 -15.17 -9.16
CA ASP A 45 15.27 -14.91 -10.02
C ASP A 45 15.40 -13.58 -10.76
N GLY A 46 16.58 -12.93 -10.68
CA GLY A 46 16.85 -11.66 -11.35
C GLY A 46 16.33 -10.42 -10.62
N ASN A 47 15.82 -10.57 -9.38
CA ASN A 47 15.29 -9.45 -8.61
C ASN A 47 16.40 -8.64 -7.94
N TYR A 48 16.19 -7.33 -7.88
CA TYR A 48 17.00 -6.39 -7.14
C TYR A 48 16.18 -5.81 -5.98
N PHE A 49 16.89 -5.32 -4.96
CA PHE A 49 16.29 -4.85 -3.71
C PHE A 49 16.95 -3.55 -3.28
N SER A 50 16.15 -2.52 -3.03
CA SER A 50 16.59 -1.31 -2.33
C SER A 50 16.07 -1.36 -0.90
N THR A 51 16.92 -1.84 0.01
CA THR A 51 16.60 -2.02 1.44
C THR A 51 16.63 -0.68 2.16
N VAL A 52 15.57 -0.37 2.90
CA VAL A 52 15.38 0.91 3.59
C VAL A 52 15.71 0.74 5.06
N TYR A 53 16.63 1.54 5.59
CA TYR A 53 17.14 1.46 6.95
C TYR A 53 16.60 2.56 7.86
N ASP A 54 16.55 2.28 9.16
CA ASP A 54 16.12 3.21 10.22
C ASP A 54 17.11 4.35 10.50
N GLN A 55 18.31 4.30 9.92
CA GLN A 55 19.33 5.33 10.05
C GLN A 55 20.20 5.42 8.80
N PRO A 56 20.95 6.52 8.61
CA PRO A 56 21.81 6.68 7.44
C PRO A 56 22.89 5.60 7.39
N THR A 57 23.06 4.98 6.22
CA THR A 57 24.03 3.90 6.05
C THR A 57 24.37 3.70 4.58
N THR A 58 25.61 3.29 4.31
CA THR A 58 26.08 2.97 2.95
C THR A 58 26.17 1.48 2.68
N ASN A 59 26.03 0.64 3.72
CA ASN A 59 26.18 -0.82 3.62
C ASN A 59 25.30 -1.62 4.60
N GLY A 60 24.37 -0.96 5.30
CA GLY A 60 23.47 -1.57 6.28
C GLY A 60 24.09 -1.85 7.65
N SER A 61 25.40 -1.60 7.84
CA SER A 61 26.06 -1.94 9.10
C SER A 61 25.55 -1.07 10.25
N GLY A 62 25.14 -1.72 11.34
CA GLY A 62 24.67 -1.06 12.57
C GLY A 62 23.24 -0.52 12.50
N ALA A 63 22.57 -0.63 11.35
CA ALA A 63 21.20 -0.14 11.12
C ALA A 63 20.21 -1.31 11.03
N ASN A 64 18.95 -1.07 11.40
CA ASN A 64 17.87 -2.04 11.24
C ASN A 64 17.03 -1.68 10.01
N THR A 65 16.26 -2.65 9.51
CA THR A 65 15.35 -2.46 8.38
C THR A 65 14.05 -3.20 8.64
N SER A 66 12.94 -2.59 8.23
CA SER A 66 11.62 -3.20 8.21
C SER A 66 11.01 -3.25 6.81
N GLY A 67 11.79 -3.01 5.76
CA GLY A 67 11.30 -3.17 4.40
C GLY A 67 12.29 -2.86 3.29
N TYR A 68 11.90 -3.23 2.09
CA TYR A 68 12.67 -3.02 0.87
C TYR A 68 11.74 -2.71 -0.32
N ILE A 69 12.29 -2.03 -1.33
CA ILE A 69 11.65 -1.94 -2.65
C ILE A 69 12.24 -3.04 -3.55
N LYS A 70 11.40 -3.97 -4.01
CA LYS A 70 11.78 -5.03 -4.96
C LYS A 70 11.52 -4.58 -6.38
N TYR A 71 12.44 -4.87 -7.30
CA TYR A 71 12.27 -4.56 -8.72
C TYR A 71 13.05 -5.52 -9.62
N THR A 72 12.55 -5.73 -10.83
CA THR A 72 13.12 -6.66 -11.81
C THR A 72 13.13 -6.01 -13.18
N PRO A 73 14.29 -5.81 -13.84
CA PRO A 73 14.33 -5.30 -15.20
C PRO A 73 13.66 -6.27 -16.21
N PRO A 74 12.97 -5.75 -17.25
CA PRO A 74 12.82 -4.34 -17.60
C PRO A 74 11.60 -3.64 -16.94
N GLU A 75 10.73 -4.37 -16.23
CA GLU A 75 9.54 -3.82 -15.57
C GLU A 75 9.93 -2.71 -14.56
N GLY A 76 11.03 -2.91 -13.84
CA GLY A 76 11.68 -1.91 -12.99
C GLY A 76 13.11 -1.58 -13.44
N ALA A 77 13.73 -0.63 -12.75
CA ALA A 77 15.14 -0.30 -12.90
C ALA A 77 15.71 0.17 -11.55
N ASP A 78 17.02 0.33 -11.42
CA ASP A 78 17.61 0.94 -10.21
C ASP A 78 17.07 2.37 -10.02
N PRO A 79 16.65 2.78 -8.81
CA PRO A 79 16.69 2.05 -7.54
C PRO A 79 15.35 1.38 -7.14
N GLY A 80 14.47 1.13 -8.09
CA GLY A 80 13.15 0.52 -7.91
C GLY A 80 12.01 1.54 -7.84
N LEU A 81 12.34 2.78 -7.50
CA LEU A 81 11.42 3.92 -7.40
C LEU A 81 12.05 5.17 -8.04
N LYS A 82 11.23 6.02 -8.65
CA LYS A 82 11.63 7.33 -9.19
C LYS A 82 10.58 8.40 -8.92
N VAL A 83 11.01 9.66 -8.94
CA VAL A 83 10.14 10.83 -8.98
C VAL A 83 10.01 11.31 -10.42
N VAL A 84 8.78 11.57 -10.87
CA VAL A 84 8.50 12.10 -12.20
C VAL A 84 7.81 13.45 -12.03
N ASN A 85 8.40 14.46 -12.64
CA ASN A 85 7.86 15.82 -12.73
C ASN A 85 7.42 16.10 -14.17
N ASN A 86 6.23 16.67 -14.35
CA ASN A 86 5.68 17.04 -15.66
C ASN A 86 5.52 15.84 -16.61
N ALA A 87 4.84 14.80 -16.15
CA ALA A 87 4.52 13.65 -16.97
C ALA A 87 3.69 14.06 -18.19
N SER A 88 4.01 13.47 -19.33
CA SER A 88 3.22 13.69 -20.54
C SER A 88 1.81 13.13 -20.35
N PRO A 89 0.76 13.83 -20.82
CA PRO A 89 -0.59 13.29 -20.85
C PRO A 89 -0.63 11.95 -21.62
N ASN A 90 -1.51 11.02 -21.24
CA ASN A 90 -1.69 9.77 -21.99
C ASN A 90 -2.20 10.12 -23.42
N PRO A 91 -1.50 9.72 -24.50
CA PRO A 91 -1.95 9.97 -25.87
C PRO A 91 -3.23 9.22 -26.24
N ASP A 92 -3.54 8.10 -25.58
CA ASP A 92 -4.49 7.12 -26.13
C ASP A 92 -5.91 7.22 -25.59
N ASN A 93 -6.19 7.99 -24.53
CA ASN A 93 -7.53 8.39 -24.04
C ASN A 93 -8.58 7.26 -23.85
N ILE A 94 -8.19 5.99 -24.02
CA ILE A 94 -9.01 4.79 -23.82
C ILE A 94 -9.03 4.42 -22.33
N ASP A 95 -8.02 4.88 -21.58
CA ASP A 95 -7.91 4.69 -20.15
C ASP A 95 -7.43 6.01 -19.52
N PRO A 96 -8.27 7.08 -19.49
CA PRO A 96 -7.93 8.24 -18.70
C PRO A 96 -7.74 7.72 -17.28
N ALA A 97 -6.54 7.91 -16.71
CA ALA A 97 -6.35 7.69 -15.28
C ALA A 97 -7.57 8.33 -14.59
N PRO A 98 -8.36 7.58 -13.79
CA PRO A 98 -9.58 8.16 -13.29
C PRO A 98 -9.19 9.42 -12.49
N GLY A 99 -9.78 10.57 -12.82
CA GLY A 99 -9.34 11.86 -12.27
C GLY A 99 -8.51 12.76 -13.19
N GLY A 100 -8.18 12.36 -14.43
CA GLY A 100 -7.47 13.21 -15.40
C GLY A 100 -5.98 12.89 -15.53
N ALA A 101 -5.26 13.69 -16.32
CA ALA A 101 -3.82 13.53 -16.47
C ALA A 101 -3.12 13.85 -15.14
N VAL A 102 -2.20 12.99 -14.72
CA VAL A 102 -1.35 13.16 -13.55
C VAL A 102 -0.09 13.88 -13.99
N ASP A 103 0.17 15.06 -13.44
CA ASP A 103 1.34 15.86 -13.80
C ASP A 103 2.61 15.38 -13.08
N ASN A 104 2.50 15.00 -11.80
CA ASN A 104 3.63 14.49 -11.03
C ASN A 104 3.30 13.18 -10.32
N CYS A 105 4.29 12.30 -10.23
CA CYS A 105 4.12 11.07 -9.48
C CYS A 105 5.42 10.51 -8.90
N ILE A 106 5.25 9.68 -7.88
CA ILE A 106 6.27 8.80 -7.32
C ILE A 106 5.87 7.38 -7.72
N MET A 107 6.75 6.71 -8.48
CA MET A 107 6.37 5.49 -9.20
C MET A 107 7.56 4.53 -9.37
N ALA A 108 7.32 3.33 -9.93
CA ALA A 108 8.40 2.40 -10.27
C ALA A 108 9.42 3.01 -11.23
N ALA A 109 10.70 2.69 -11.04
CA ALA A 109 11.79 3.24 -11.85
C ALA A 109 11.91 2.68 -13.29
N GLY A 110 10.97 1.85 -13.74
CA GLY A 110 10.95 1.27 -15.09
C GLY A 110 10.57 2.25 -16.20
N ALA A 111 10.26 1.70 -17.39
CA ALA A 111 9.93 2.49 -18.59
C ALA A 111 8.57 3.20 -18.54
N ALA A 112 7.68 2.82 -17.61
CA ALA A 112 6.37 3.42 -17.46
C ALA A 112 6.44 4.91 -17.06
N SER A 113 5.35 5.63 -17.37
CA SER A 113 5.09 7.01 -16.98
C SER A 113 3.87 7.11 -16.04
N CYS A 114 3.64 8.29 -15.44
CA CYS A 114 2.49 8.51 -14.54
C CYS A 114 1.14 8.21 -15.21
N ASN A 115 1.06 8.44 -16.52
CA ASN A 115 -0.16 8.31 -17.32
C ASN A 115 -0.15 7.06 -18.20
N SER A 116 0.80 6.14 -18.01
CA SER A 116 0.82 4.87 -18.74
C SER A 116 -0.36 3.98 -18.35
N ASP A 117 -0.73 3.11 -19.29
CA ASP A 117 -1.91 2.25 -19.21
C ASP A 117 -1.92 1.33 -17.98
N PHE A 118 -3.07 0.71 -17.75
CA PHE A 118 -3.21 -0.35 -16.76
C PHE A 118 -2.17 -1.47 -16.99
N GLN A 119 -1.74 -2.13 -15.90
CA GLN A 119 -0.70 -3.18 -15.93
C GLN A 119 0.67 -2.80 -16.54
N SER A 120 0.97 -1.51 -16.76
CA SER A 120 2.28 -1.05 -17.26
C SER A 120 3.46 -1.18 -16.28
N GLY A 121 3.31 -1.82 -15.12
CA GLY A 121 4.38 -1.89 -14.11
C GLY A 121 4.65 -0.57 -13.37
N LYS A 122 3.75 0.42 -13.43
CA LYS A 122 3.95 1.75 -12.83
C LYS A 122 4.06 1.79 -11.30
N ARG A 123 3.63 0.75 -10.58
CA ARG A 123 3.63 0.74 -9.10
C ARG A 123 4.96 0.20 -8.58
N PHE A 124 5.66 0.98 -7.76
CA PHE A 124 6.84 0.44 -7.07
C PHE A 124 6.38 -0.59 -6.01
N LYS A 125 7.15 -1.67 -5.85
CA LYS A 125 6.79 -2.81 -5.00
C LYS A 125 7.52 -2.67 -3.66
N LEU A 126 6.86 -2.10 -2.66
CA LEU A 126 7.38 -1.99 -1.29
C LEU A 126 6.91 -3.20 -0.48
N ASP A 127 7.83 -3.98 0.06
CA ASP A 127 7.52 -5.06 0.99
C ASP A 127 8.00 -4.72 2.39
N ARG A 128 7.13 -4.94 3.37
CA ARG A 128 7.46 -4.80 4.78
C ARG A 128 7.94 -6.13 5.34
N THR A 129 9.10 -6.15 5.98
CA THR A 129 9.71 -7.34 6.60
C THR A 129 9.69 -7.34 8.13
N GLY A 130 9.36 -6.21 8.75
CA GLY A 130 9.30 -6.05 10.21
C GLY A 130 8.20 -5.08 10.64
N LEU A 131 7.98 -4.94 11.95
CA LEU A 131 6.92 -4.08 12.48
C LEU A 131 7.36 -2.63 12.70
N ASP A 132 8.66 -2.35 12.68
CA ASP A 132 9.16 -0.98 12.83
C ASP A 132 8.79 -0.13 11.60
N PRO A 133 8.76 1.21 11.72
CA PRO A 133 8.44 2.10 10.61
C PRO A 133 9.40 1.94 9.42
N ILE A 134 8.87 2.17 8.22
CA ILE A 134 9.66 2.32 7.00
C ILE A 134 9.62 3.80 6.63
N ASP A 135 10.80 4.41 6.47
CA ASP A 135 10.94 5.84 6.17
C ASP A 135 11.51 6.06 4.76
N LEU A 136 10.65 6.49 3.83
CA LEU A 136 11.07 6.89 2.48
C LEU A 136 11.30 8.40 2.47
N VAL A 137 12.54 8.83 2.22
CA VAL A 137 12.93 10.26 2.28
C VAL A 137 13.00 10.84 0.87
N PHE A 138 12.39 12.00 0.64
CA PHE A 138 12.35 12.64 -0.67
C PHE A 138 12.96 14.04 -0.62
N ASN A 139 13.77 14.35 -1.63
CA ASN A 139 14.36 15.66 -1.82
C ASN A 139 13.31 16.63 -2.38
N LEU A 140 13.39 17.87 -1.92
CA LEU A 140 12.55 19.00 -2.28
C LEU A 140 13.43 20.12 -2.85
N ASP A 141 12.88 20.87 -3.78
CA ASP A 141 13.45 22.13 -4.29
C ASP A 141 12.39 23.23 -4.20
N GLY A 142 12.80 24.46 -3.88
CA GLY A 142 11.93 25.63 -3.84
C GLY A 142 11.60 26.21 -5.24
N SER A 143 11.80 25.43 -6.29
CA SER A 143 11.42 25.80 -7.66
C SER A 143 9.91 25.69 -7.83
N ALA A 144 9.30 26.62 -8.56
CA ALA A 144 7.89 26.48 -8.94
C ALA A 144 7.68 25.30 -9.91
N PRO A 145 6.53 24.58 -9.84
CA PRO A 145 6.14 23.62 -10.86
C PRO A 145 6.10 24.24 -12.26
N ALA A 146 6.20 23.42 -13.31
CA ALA A 146 6.13 23.93 -14.67
C ALA A 146 4.75 24.56 -14.96
N PRO A 147 4.64 25.51 -15.90
CA PRO A 147 3.36 26.12 -16.24
C PRO A 147 2.31 25.08 -16.63
N GLY A 148 1.16 25.10 -15.95
CA GLY A 148 0.05 24.17 -16.18
C GLY A 148 0.09 22.89 -15.35
N ASN A 149 1.15 22.67 -14.58
CA ASN A 149 1.28 21.58 -13.62
C ASN A 149 0.55 21.92 -12.30
N ASP A 150 -0.28 21.02 -11.81
CA ASP A 150 -1.04 21.20 -10.56
C ASP A 150 -0.22 21.14 -9.26
N GLY A 151 1.05 20.72 -9.34
CA GLY A 151 1.99 20.60 -8.23
C GLY A 151 1.73 19.42 -7.29
N LEU A 152 0.71 18.61 -7.55
CA LEU A 152 0.34 17.47 -6.72
C LEU A 152 1.13 16.23 -7.17
N TYR A 153 1.53 15.39 -6.22
CA TYR A 153 2.24 14.15 -6.49
C TYR A 153 1.38 12.96 -6.18
N LYS A 154 1.06 12.17 -7.20
CA LYS A 154 0.41 10.87 -7.04
C LYS A 154 1.43 9.80 -6.64
N ILE A 155 1.10 9.00 -5.64
CA ILE A 155 1.92 7.85 -5.26
C ILE A 155 1.34 6.58 -5.89
N PHE A 156 2.16 5.88 -6.68
CA PHE A 156 1.83 4.58 -7.26
C PHE A 156 2.58 3.48 -6.50
N GLN A 157 1.93 2.91 -5.50
CA GLN A 157 2.55 1.90 -4.62
C GLN A 157 1.80 0.57 -4.70
N LYS A 158 2.55 -0.54 -4.74
CA LYS A 158 2.08 -1.87 -4.36
C LYS A 158 2.73 -2.20 -3.02
N TYR A 159 1.92 -2.43 -1.99
CA TYR A 159 2.39 -2.61 -0.64
C TYR A 159 2.16 -4.04 -0.16
N GLY A 160 3.25 -4.73 0.19
CA GLY A 160 3.26 -6.14 0.54
C GLY A 160 3.66 -6.42 1.99
N ASN A 161 3.12 -7.52 2.55
CA ASN A 161 3.45 -8.01 3.88
C ASN A 161 4.37 -9.23 3.76
N ASN A 162 5.61 -9.06 4.20
CA ASN A 162 6.64 -10.09 4.31
C ASN A 162 7.14 -10.23 5.77
N THR A 163 6.27 -9.97 6.74
CA THR A 163 6.65 -9.98 8.17
C THR A 163 6.63 -11.37 8.79
N GLY A 164 6.06 -12.36 8.09
CA GLY A 164 5.78 -13.69 8.60
C GLY A 164 4.58 -13.74 9.56
N VAL A 165 3.86 -12.62 9.74
CA VAL A 165 2.63 -12.54 10.55
C VAL A 165 1.53 -11.78 9.81
N ALA A 166 0.27 -12.04 10.17
CA ALA A 166 -0.85 -11.27 9.65
C ALA A 166 -0.92 -9.89 10.33
N LEU A 167 -1.26 -8.86 9.57
CA LEU A 167 -1.35 -7.47 10.03
C LEU A 167 -2.80 -6.97 10.00
N GLY A 168 -3.14 -6.09 10.94
CA GLY A 168 -4.47 -5.50 11.05
C GLY A 168 -4.65 -4.25 10.19
N GLY A 169 -3.56 -3.67 9.69
CA GLY A 169 -3.60 -2.43 8.94
C GLY A 169 -2.25 -1.70 8.88
N TYR A 170 -2.30 -0.43 8.51
CA TYR A 170 -1.14 0.45 8.47
C TYR A 170 -1.54 1.93 8.56
N SER A 171 -0.56 2.79 8.81
CA SER A 171 -0.68 4.23 8.62
C SER A 171 0.45 4.77 7.75
N ILE A 172 0.18 5.89 7.07
CA ILE A 172 1.18 6.66 6.33
C ILE A 172 1.13 8.10 6.83
N GLY A 173 2.26 8.58 7.31
CA GLY A 173 2.43 9.93 7.83
C GLY A 173 3.54 10.72 7.11
N LEU A 174 3.39 12.03 7.09
CA LEU A 174 4.39 12.99 6.62
C LEU A 174 5.23 13.50 7.79
N GLY A 175 6.48 13.88 7.52
CA GLY A 175 7.35 14.48 8.51
C GLY A 175 8.78 14.60 8.03
N PHE A 176 9.73 14.60 8.97
CA PHE A 176 11.15 14.87 8.73
C PHE A 176 12.02 13.90 9.51
N GLY A 177 13.19 13.57 8.96
CA GLY A 177 14.10 12.62 9.60
C GLY A 177 13.67 11.17 9.42
N ILE A 178 14.39 10.25 10.07
CA ILE A 178 14.19 8.79 9.97
C ILE A 178 14.43 8.12 11.32
N GLY A 179 13.90 6.91 11.48
CA GLY A 179 14.03 6.09 12.69
C GLY A 179 13.58 6.83 13.94
N ASP A 180 14.39 6.75 15.00
CA ASP A 180 14.12 7.44 16.28
C ASP A 180 14.19 8.97 16.17
N ASN A 181 14.80 9.51 15.11
CA ASN A 181 14.91 10.95 14.89
C ASN A 181 13.81 11.51 13.99
N PHE A 182 12.81 10.71 13.64
CA PHE A 182 11.66 11.17 12.87
C PHE A 182 10.78 12.09 13.71
N ILE A 183 10.36 13.18 13.08
CA ILE A 183 9.45 14.19 13.63
C ILE A 183 8.29 14.29 12.66
N ALA A 184 7.07 13.99 13.14
CA ALA A 184 5.86 14.12 12.33
C ALA A 184 5.62 15.58 11.94
N SER A 185 5.16 15.82 10.71
CA SER A 185 4.67 17.14 10.27
C SER A 185 3.56 17.64 11.18
N GLY A 186 3.41 18.96 11.23
CA GLY A 186 2.40 19.63 12.02
C GLY A 186 1.46 20.46 11.17
N ASP A 187 0.22 20.61 11.67
CA ASP A 187 -0.84 21.35 11.00
C ASP A 187 -0.37 22.73 10.49
N GLY A 188 -0.65 23.00 9.21
CA GLY A 188 -0.42 24.25 8.52
C GLY A 188 1.04 24.50 8.11
N ASP A 189 1.92 23.49 8.18
CA ASP A 189 3.30 23.63 7.72
C ASP A 189 3.44 23.63 6.18
N GLY A 190 2.35 23.29 5.48
CA GLY A 190 2.20 23.37 4.03
C GLY A 190 2.60 22.09 3.27
N LEU A 191 3.10 21.08 3.98
CA LEU A 191 3.14 19.69 3.54
C LEU A 191 1.80 19.05 3.95
N SER A 192 1.15 18.30 3.07
CA SER A 192 -0.08 17.56 3.44
C SER A 192 -0.42 16.48 2.42
N PHE A 193 -1.36 15.61 2.78
CA PHE A 193 -2.07 14.78 1.82
C PHE A 193 -3.25 15.55 1.20
N VAL A 194 -3.61 15.18 -0.03
CA VAL A 194 -4.81 15.75 -0.67
C VAL A 194 -6.05 15.01 -0.18
N ASP A 195 -6.97 15.76 0.42
CA ASP A 195 -8.32 15.28 0.76
C ASP A 195 -9.28 15.54 -0.42
N PHE A 196 -9.77 14.47 -1.02
CA PHE A 196 -10.71 14.51 -2.15
C PHE A 196 -12.19 14.53 -1.70
N GLY A 197 -12.45 14.61 -0.39
CA GLY A 197 -13.78 14.61 0.21
C GLY A 197 -14.27 13.22 0.61
N ALA A 198 -15.58 13.10 0.84
CA ALA A 198 -16.17 11.91 1.46
C ALA A 198 -16.14 10.64 0.58
N ASP A 199 -16.16 10.80 -0.75
CA ASP A 199 -16.28 9.69 -1.70
C ASP A 199 -15.17 9.77 -2.77
N PRO A 200 -13.89 9.60 -2.39
CA PRO A 200 -12.78 9.65 -3.33
C PRO A 200 -12.85 8.49 -4.32
N LYS A 201 -12.39 8.69 -5.55
CA LYS A 201 -12.23 7.58 -6.50
C LYS A 201 -11.08 6.65 -6.09
N GLU A 202 -11.11 5.39 -6.53
CA GLU A 202 -9.97 4.46 -6.34
C GLU A 202 -8.63 5.00 -6.89
N SER A 203 -8.71 5.89 -7.88
CA SER A 203 -7.53 6.53 -8.48
C SER A 203 -7.01 7.74 -7.71
N GLU A 204 -7.75 8.22 -6.73
CA GLU A 204 -7.49 9.43 -5.95
C GLU A 204 -6.97 9.04 -4.56
N PHE A 205 -7.71 8.20 -3.84
CA PHE A 205 -7.36 7.76 -2.49
C PHE A 205 -7.92 6.35 -2.20
N SER A 206 -7.04 5.33 -2.14
CA SER A 206 -7.48 3.94 -2.03
C SER A 206 -6.41 3.00 -1.48
N SER A 207 -6.86 1.90 -0.87
CA SER A 207 -6.03 0.74 -0.56
C SER A 207 -6.79 -0.54 -0.92
N VAL A 208 -6.46 -1.15 -2.05
CA VAL A 208 -7.31 -2.20 -2.67
C VAL A 208 -6.49 -3.38 -3.19
N PHE A 209 -6.98 -4.59 -2.97
CA PHE A 209 -6.37 -5.81 -3.50
C PHE A 209 -6.42 -5.86 -5.03
N ALA A 210 -5.61 -6.77 -5.59
CA ALA A 210 -5.52 -6.97 -7.03
C ALA A 210 -6.91 -7.25 -7.65
N GLN A 211 -7.24 -6.56 -8.73
CA GLN A 211 -8.55 -6.67 -9.38
C GLN A 211 -8.81 -8.07 -9.95
N GLY A 212 -7.76 -8.81 -10.32
CA GLY A 212 -7.89 -10.20 -10.76
C GLY A 212 -8.38 -11.15 -9.66
N LEU A 213 -8.29 -10.75 -8.38
CA LEU A 213 -8.77 -11.49 -7.22
C LEU A 213 -10.12 -10.96 -6.72
N PHE A 214 -10.30 -9.65 -6.67
CA PHE A 214 -11.51 -9.00 -6.13
C PHE A 214 -11.93 -7.83 -7.02
N GLY A 215 -13.15 -7.86 -7.55
CA GLY A 215 -13.72 -6.79 -8.35
C GLY A 215 -14.05 -7.19 -9.79
N THR A 216 -14.83 -6.36 -10.48
CA THR A 216 -15.10 -6.49 -11.92
C THR A 216 -14.35 -5.42 -12.73
N ASP A 217 -13.98 -5.73 -13.96
CA ASP A 217 -13.45 -4.77 -14.93
C ASP A 217 -14.20 -4.84 -16.27
N ASN A 218 -15.40 -4.27 -16.29
CA ASN A 218 -16.23 -4.25 -17.50
C ASN A 218 -15.64 -3.39 -18.62
N GLN A 219 -14.73 -2.45 -18.30
CA GLN A 219 -14.15 -1.54 -19.29
C GLN A 219 -13.05 -2.22 -20.10
N ARG A 220 -12.23 -3.05 -19.44
CA ARG A 220 -11.12 -3.77 -20.08
C ARG A 220 -11.47 -5.20 -20.49
N GLY A 221 -12.72 -5.63 -20.28
CA GLY A 221 -13.20 -6.95 -20.67
C GLY A 221 -12.50 -8.10 -19.97
N ARG A 222 -11.95 -7.87 -18.77
CA ARG A 222 -11.24 -8.90 -18.01
C ARG A 222 -12.22 -9.82 -17.30
N PRO A 223 -11.82 -11.07 -16.99
CA PRO A 223 -12.58 -11.91 -16.09
C PRO A 223 -12.84 -11.19 -14.77
N GLN A 224 -14.01 -11.46 -14.18
CA GLN A 224 -14.31 -11.08 -12.81
C GLN A 224 -13.23 -11.58 -11.86
N GLY A 225 -13.01 -10.85 -10.76
CA GLY A 225 -12.20 -11.25 -9.62
C GLY A 225 -12.46 -12.70 -9.22
N TYR A 226 -11.37 -13.43 -8.98
CA TYR A 226 -11.39 -14.86 -8.69
C TYR A 226 -12.20 -15.23 -7.44
N PHE A 227 -12.06 -14.44 -6.37
CA PHE A 227 -12.74 -14.67 -5.10
C PHE A 227 -14.06 -13.92 -5.01
N SER A 228 -14.17 -12.72 -5.59
CA SER A 228 -15.45 -11.99 -5.59
C SER A 228 -15.58 -10.99 -6.74
N ALA A 229 -16.83 -10.76 -7.17
CA ALA A 229 -17.20 -9.63 -8.02
C ALA A 229 -17.01 -8.27 -7.33
N ASP A 230 -17.11 -8.23 -6.01
CA ASP A 230 -16.95 -7.02 -5.21
C ASP A 230 -15.47 -6.71 -4.97
N ARG A 231 -15.16 -5.43 -4.79
CA ARG A 231 -13.80 -4.99 -4.44
C ARG A 231 -13.52 -5.31 -2.98
N SER A 232 -12.27 -5.65 -2.68
CA SER A 232 -11.79 -5.77 -1.31
C SER A 232 -10.55 -4.93 -1.08
N GLY A 233 -10.35 -4.48 0.15
CA GLY A 233 -9.26 -3.58 0.51
C GLY A 233 -9.35 -3.10 1.95
N PHE A 234 -8.60 -2.04 2.25
CA PHE A 234 -8.72 -1.31 3.50
C PHE A 234 -9.48 0.00 3.30
N ASP A 235 -10.42 0.28 4.20
CA ASP A 235 -10.95 1.62 4.37
C ASP A 235 -9.83 2.53 4.87
N LEU A 236 -9.76 3.76 4.34
CA LEU A 236 -8.77 4.76 4.71
C LEU A 236 -9.44 5.97 5.35
N SER A 237 -8.79 6.52 6.37
CA SER A 237 -9.28 7.70 7.08
C SER A 237 -8.14 8.65 7.45
N PHE A 238 -8.36 9.94 7.21
CA PHE A 238 -7.47 10.99 7.70
C PHE A 238 -7.60 11.14 9.21
N VAL A 239 -6.45 11.11 9.89
CA VAL A 239 -6.31 11.45 11.31
C VAL A 239 -5.97 12.94 11.44
N THR A 240 -5.06 13.42 10.59
CA THR A 240 -4.70 14.82 10.38
C THR A 240 -4.49 15.06 8.87
N GLU A 241 -4.16 16.27 8.45
CA GLU A 241 -3.79 16.53 7.04
C GLU A 241 -2.48 15.81 6.62
N ASP A 242 -1.67 15.40 7.60
CA ASP A 242 -0.36 14.77 7.42
C ASP A 242 -0.34 13.29 7.74
N LEU A 243 -1.47 12.71 8.14
CA LEU A 243 -1.56 11.33 8.58
C LEU A 243 -2.89 10.73 8.18
N PHE A 244 -2.84 9.63 7.44
CA PHE A 244 -3.98 8.74 7.28
C PHE A 244 -3.64 7.32 7.73
N GLN A 245 -4.69 6.58 8.03
CA GLN A 245 -4.58 5.20 8.48
C GLN A 245 -5.70 4.35 7.91
N THR A 246 -5.49 3.04 7.94
CA THR A 246 -6.54 2.06 7.69
C THR A 246 -7.54 2.02 8.86
N THR A 247 -8.83 1.86 8.58
CA THR A 247 -9.90 1.72 9.61
C THR A 247 -10.54 0.32 9.64
N GLY A 248 -10.04 -0.60 8.83
CA GLY A 248 -10.55 -1.98 8.74
C GLY A 248 -10.53 -2.46 7.30
N LEU A 249 -10.65 -3.78 7.14
CA LEU A 249 -10.84 -4.40 5.82
C LEU A 249 -12.30 -4.34 5.40
N PHE A 250 -12.54 -4.22 4.10
CA PHE A 250 -13.84 -4.36 3.47
C PHE A 250 -13.76 -5.36 2.31
N GLY A 251 -14.90 -5.96 1.98
CA GLY A 251 -15.00 -6.89 0.87
C GLY A 251 -16.33 -7.66 0.81
N GLY A 252 -17.08 -7.71 1.91
CA GLY A 252 -18.41 -8.31 1.92
C GLY A 252 -18.38 -9.82 2.15
N GLU A 253 -19.38 -10.54 1.65
CA GLU A 253 -19.59 -11.97 1.93
C GLU A 253 -18.43 -12.86 1.43
N TYR A 254 -17.92 -12.58 0.24
CA TYR A 254 -16.75 -13.24 -0.35
C TYR A 254 -15.51 -12.31 -0.36
N GLY A 255 -15.54 -11.30 0.49
CA GLY A 255 -14.46 -10.35 0.67
C GLY A 255 -13.19 -10.98 1.22
N TYR A 256 -12.07 -10.30 1.03
CA TYR A 256 -10.78 -10.73 1.58
C TYR A 256 -10.87 -11.06 3.09
N GLU A 257 -11.51 -10.20 3.88
CA GLU A 257 -11.66 -10.36 5.33
C GLU A 257 -12.52 -11.56 5.73
N ALA A 258 -13.51 -11.90 4.92
CA ALA A 258 -14.39 -13.03 5.18
C ALA A 258 -13.67 -14.37 4.91
N LEU A 259 -12.79 -14.39 3.91
CA LEU A 259 -12.07 -15.59 3.48
C LEU A 259 -10.75 -15.80 4.24
N PHE A 260 -9.99 -14.73 4.46
CA PHE A 260 -8.61 -14.79 4.94
C PHE A 260 -8.37 -14.07 6.28
N GLY A 261 -9.37 -13.32 6.76
CA GLY A 261 -9.24 -12.53 7.98
C GLY A 261 -8.31 -11.34 7.80
N ASN A 262 -7.25 -11.27 8.60
CA ASN A 262 -6.29 -10.17 8.57
C ASN A 262 -5.39 -10.21 7.33
N TRP A 263 -4.68 -9.11 7.06
CA TRP A 263 -3.76 -9.02 5.93
C TRP A 263 -2.59 -9.99 6.08
N MET A 264 -2.58 -11.04 5.25
CA MET A 264 -1.66 -12.16 5.32
C MET A 264 -0.25 -11.73 4.92
N SER A 265 0.75 -12.42 5.48
CA SER A 265 2.12 -12.36 4.97
C SER A 265 2.29 -13.30 3.78
N TYR A 266 3.31 -13.10 2.95
CA TYR A 266 3.62 -14.01 1.83
C TYR A 266 3.67 -15.48 2.24
N SER A 267 4.34 -15.81 3.35
CA SER A 267 4.42 -17.18 3.87
C SER A 267 3.10 -17.79 4.38
N MET A 268 1.99 -17.07 4.26
CA MET A 268 0.64 -17.48 4.71
C MET A 268 -0.35 -17.57 3.56
N VAL A 269 0.02 -17.10 2.35
CA VAL A 269 -0.92 -17.14 1.23
C VAL A 269 -1.12 -18.60 0.78
N PRO A 270 -2.33 -18.98 0.39
CA PRO A 270 -2.58 -20.31 -0.16
C PRO A 270 -1.88 -20.49 -1.51
N ASP A 271 -1.63 -21.75 -1.84
CA ASP A 271 -1.26 -22.17 -3.19
C ASP A 271 -2.43 -21.95 -4.15
N GLY A 272 -2.09 -21.55 -5.37
CA GLY A 272 -2.98 -21.38 -6.50
C GLY A 272 -2.57 -22.26 -7.67
N TYR A 273 -3.55 -22.70 -8.45
CA TYR A 273 -3.34 -23.35 -9.73
C TYR A 273 -3.57 -22.35 -10.85
N PHE A 274 -2.59 -22.21 -11.75
CA PHE A 274 -2.57 -21.19 -12.78
C PHE A 274 -2.66 -21.78 -14.19
N TYR A 275 -3.39 -21.09 -15.04
CA TYR A 275 -3.53 -21.34 -16.47
C TYR A 275 -2.96 -20.16 -17.24
N ASP A 276 -2.06 -20.43 -18.19
CA ASP A 276 -1.52 -19.42 -19.08
C ASP A 276 -2.29 -19.52 -20.41
N ASP A 277 -3.06 -18.48 -20.74
CA ASP A 277 -3.98 -18.49 -21.88
C ASP A 277 -3.29 -18.13 -23.21
N ASP A 278 -2.08 -17.58 -23.16
CA ASP A 278 -1.30 -17.23 -24.34
C ASP A 278 0.09 -17.85 -24.38
N GLY A 279 0.55 -18.53 -23.33
CA GLY A 279 1.86 -19.19 -23.31
C GLY A 279 3.04 -18.21 -23.30
N ASP A 280 2.80 -16.92 -23.05
CA ASP A 280 3.85 -15.90 -22.96
C ASP A 280 4.32 -15.78 -21.51
N PRO A 281 5.56 -16.17 -21.17
CA PRO A 281 6.07 -16.04 -19.81
C PRO A 281 6.20 -14.57 -19.33
N LEU A 282 5.95 -13.58 -20.20
CA LEU A 282 5.90 -12.16 -19.85
C LEU A 282 4.50 -11.68 -19.45
N THR A 283 3.46 -12.48 -19.67
CA THR A 283 2.08 -12.18 -19.24
C THR A 283 1.77 -12.91 -17.93
N ASP A 284 0.80 -12.37 -17.17
CA ASP A 284 0.40 -12.97 -15.90
C ASP A 284 -0.54 -14.16 -16.16
N ALA A 285 -0.16 -15.36 -15.69
CA ALA A 285 -1.04 -16.51 -15.71
C ALA A 285 -2.30 -16.30 -14.85
N ILE A 286 -3.39 -16.92 -15.25
CA ILE A 286 -4.73 -16.75 -14.68
C ILE A 286 -4.96 -17.79 -13.57
N LEU A 287 -5.30 -17.33 -12.37
CA LEU A 287 -5.69 -18.20 -11.26
C LEU A 287 -7.00 -18.96 -11.58
N MET A 288 -6.97 -20.28 -11.50
CA MET A 288 -8.09 -21.18 -11.80
C MET A 288 -8.64 -21.92 -10.58
N ALA A 289 -7.75 -22.33 -9.69
CA ALA A 289 -8.08 -22.99 -8.43
C ALA A 289 -7.21 -22.46 -7.29
N HIS A 290 -7.67 -22.55 -6.05
CA HIS A 290 -6.83 -22.32 -4.86
C HIS A 290 -6.91 -23.52 -3.92
N TYR A 291 -5.85 -23.76 -3.16
CA TYR A 291 -5.88 -24.77 -2.10
C TYR A 291 -6.51 -24.19 -0.84
N ASP A 292 -7.62 -24.78 -0.38
CA ASP A 292 -8.26 -24.43 0.87
C ASP A 292 -7.78 -25.37 1.98
N GLU A 293 -6.93 -24.86 2.88
CA GLU A 293 -6.40 -25.65 3.99
C GLU A 293 -7.48 -26.18 4.94
N ALA A 294 -8.63 -25.48 5.04
CA ALA A 294 -9.69 -25.86 5.97
C ALA A 294 -10.40 -27.14 5.54
N SER A 295 -10.67 -27.29 4.24
CA SER A 295 -11.23 -28.52 3.66
C SER A 295 -10.17 -29.54 3.26
N GLY A 296 -8.93 -29.10 3.00
CA GLY A 296 -7.87 -29.92 2.43
C GLY A 296 -8.10 -30.24 0.96
N GLN A 297 -8.80 -29.35 0.23
CA GLN A 297 -9.19 -29.54 -1.16
C GLN A 297 -8.76 -28.34 -2.02
N TRP A 298 -8.60 -28.61 -3.31
CA TRP A 298 -8.47 -27.57 -4.33
C TRP A 298 -9.87 -27.09 -4.73
N ILE A 299 -10.13 -25.80 -4.61
CA ILE A 299 -11.40 -25.18 -4.98
C ILE A 299 -11.22 -24.44 -6.29
N MET A 300 -11.90 -24.90 -7.34
CA MET A 300 -11.85 -24.32 -8.68
C MET A 300 -13.04 -23.39 -8.92
N ASN A 301 -12.78 -22.08 -8.93
CA ASN A 301 -13.80 -21.04 -9.20
C ASN A 301 -13.84 -20.59 -10.65
N ARG A 302 -12.88 -21.02 -11.47
CA ARG A 302 -12.87 -20.75 -12.92
C ARG A 302 -12.80 -22.04 -13.73
N ALA A 303 -13.51 -22.06 -14.84
CA ALA A 303 -13.51 -23.14 -15.82
C ALA A 303 -12.98 -22.63 -17.16
N LEU A 304 -12.75 -23.55 -18.10
CA LEU A 304 -12.51 -23.25 -19.50
C LEU A 304 -13.74 -23.62 -20.33
N ASP A 305 -13.99 -22.88 -21.40
CA ASP A 305 -14.80 -23.38 -22.49
C ASP A 305 -14.00 -24.29 -23.43
N ALA A 306 -14.64 -24.81 -24.48
CA ALA A 306 -14.00 -25.73 -25.42
C ALA A 306 -12.77 -25.13 -26.13
N ASP A 307 -12.73 -23.80 -26.28
CA ASP A 307 -11.67 -23.06 -26.96
C ASP A 307 -10.63 -22.49 -25.98
N GLY A 308 -10.72 -22.84 -24.69
CA GLY A 308 -9.81 -22.40 -23.64
C GLY A 308 -10.06 -20.97 -23.14
N GLN A 309 -11.24 -20.41 -23.37
CA GLN A 309 -11.62 -19.14 -22.78
C GLN A 309 -12.03 -19.33 -21.32
N VAL A 310 -11.58 -18.42 -20.47
CA VAL A 310 -11.81 -18.49 -19.02
C VAL A 310 -13.23 -18.05 -18.67
N LEU A 311 -13.92 -18.88 -17.88
CA LEU A 311 -15.25 -18.64 -17.36
C LEU A 311 -15.21 -18.57 -15.82
N THR A 312 -15.81 -17.54 -15.22
CA THR A 312 -16.08 -17.53 -13.77
C THR A 312 -17.31 -18.40 -13.48
N ILE A 313 -17.17 -19.39 -12.60
CA ILE A 313 -18.25 -20.33 -12.25
C ILE A 313 -18.69 -20.26 -10.78
N ALA A 314 -17.87 -19.67 -9.90
CA ALA A 314 -18.17 -19.49 -8.48
C ALA A 314 -17.35 -18.34 -7.87
N GLU A 315 -17.63 -18.04 -6.60
CA GLU A 315 -16.92 -17.07 -5.76
C GLU A 315 -16.50 -17.73 -4.43
N GLY A 316 -15.58 -17.09 -3.70
CA GLY A 316 -15.08 -17.55 -2.41
C GLY A 316 -14.61 -19.00 -2.44
N ASN A 317 -15.22 -19.83 -1.59
CA ASN A 317 -14.94 -21.26 -1.49
C ASN A 317 -16.10 -22.12 -2.04
N GLU A 318 -16.91 -21.58 -2.95
CA GLU A 318 -18.10 -22.24 -3.50
C GLU A 318 -17.86 -22.94 -4.84
N GLY A 319 -16.61 -22.96 -5.30
CA GLY A 319 -16.19 -23.63 -6.52
C GLY A 319 -16.31 -25.15 -6.47
N THR A 320 -15.90 -25.78 -7.57
CA THR A 320 -15.86 -27.24 -7.63
C THR A 320 -14.66 -27.76 -6.84
N PRO A 321 -14.86 -28.63 -5.83
CA PRO A 321 -13.76 -29.17 -5.04
C PRO A 321 -13.08 -30.35 -5.73
N TYR A 322 -11.78 -30.44 -5.57
CA TYR A 322 -10.92 -31.52 -6.05
C TYR A 322 -9.94 -31.95 -4.95
N ASP A 323 -9.68 -33.25 -4.86
CA ASP A 323 -8.81 -33.79 -3.81
C ASP A 323 -7.33 -33.61 -4.14
N THR A 324 -6.98 -33.46 -5.43
CA THR A 324 -5.59 -33.31 -5.88
C THR A 324 -5.48 -32.28 -6.99
N GLN A 325 -4.28 -31.71 -7.14
CA GLN A 325 -3.93 -30.87 -8.28
C GLN A 325 -4.19 -31.59 -9.61
N GLU A 326 -3.80 -32.85 -9.75
CA GLU A 326 -3.97 -33.67 -10.96
C GLU A 326 -5.45 -33.69 -11.42
N GLN A 327 -6.40 -33.75 -10.49
CA GLN A 327 -7.82 -33.71 -10.82
C GLN A 327 -8.28 -32.33 -11.34
N VAL A 328 -7.66 -31.24 -10.88
CA VAL A 328 -7.87 -29.89 -11.45
C VAL A 328 -7.37 -29.86 -12.89
N GLU A 329 -6.18 -30.39 -13.15
CA GLU A 329 -5.59 -30.44 -14.50
C GLU A 329 -6.46 -31.26 -15.46
N ASP A 330 -6.86 -32.46 -15.03
CA ASP A 330 -7.76 -33.35 -15.78
C ASP A 330 -9.08 -32.67 -16.13
N ALA A 331 -9.64 -31.89 -15.19
CA ALA A 331 -10.87 -31.13 -15.43
C ALA A 331 -10.68 -30.03 -16.48
N LEU A 332 -9.60 -29.26 -16.40
CA LEU A 332 -9.28 -28.21 -17.37
C LEU A 332 -9.02 -28.78 -18.77
N ILE A 333 -8.28 -29.89 -18.86
CA ILE A 333 -8.03 -30.61 -20.12
C ILE A 333 -9.34 -31.13 -20.73
N ALA A 334 -10.22 -31.70 -19.91
CA ALA A 334 -11.51 -32.22 -20.37
C ALA A 334 -12.44 -31.10 -20.87
N GLN A 335 -12.36 -29.91 -20.26
CA GLN A 335 -13.15 -28.74 -20.65
C GLN A 335 -12.68 -28.13 -21.97
N ALA A 336 -11.37 -27.88 -22.11
CA ALA A 336 -10.76 -27.26 -23.28
C ALA A 336 -10.56 -28.25 -24.45
N SER A 337 -11.64 -28.91 -24.87
CA SER A 337 -11.61 -30.02 -25.82
C SER A 337 -11.09 -29.70 -27.24
N ASN A 338 -11.00 -28.42 -27.62
CA ASN A 338 -10.39 -27.99 -28.88
C ASN A 338 -8.90 -27.66 -28.75
N LEU A 339 -8.35 -27.66 -27.53
CA LEU A 339 -6.95 -27.42 -27.24
C LEU A 339 -6.22 -28.72 -26.87
N ASN A 340 -4.91 -28.72 -27.03
CA ASN A 340 -4.04 -29.76 -26.51
C ASN A 340 -3.22 -29.17 -25.36
N LEU A 341 -3.85 -29.05 -24.19
CA LEU A 341 -3.22 -28.47 -23.01
C LEU A 341 -2.14 -29.41 -22.45
N SER A 342 -0.99 -28.83 -22.15
CA SER A 342 0.12 -29.49 -21.46
C SER A 342 0.76 -28.50 -20.49
N ALA A 343 1.66 -28.97 -19.62
CA ALA A 343 2.48 -28.09 -18.80
C ALA A 343 3.21 -27.05 -19.66
N CYS A 344 3.29 -25.81 -19.15
CA CYS A 344 4.05 -24.75 -19.80
C CYS A 344 5.53 -25.15 -19.92
N VAL A 345 6.12 -24.87 -21.08
CA VAL A 345 7.53 -25.16 -21.33
C VAL A 345 8.32 -23.89 -21.03
N GLU A 346 9.40 -24.01 -20.27
CA GLU A 346 10.26 -22.86 -20.02
C GLU A 346 10.93 -22.36 -21.31
N GLY A 347 10.80 -21.06 -21.59
CA GLY A 347 11.46 -20.37 -22.70
C GLY A 347 10.51 -19.89 -23.80
N ALA A 348 11.07 -19.33 -24.87
CA ALA A 348 10.33 -18.74 -25.99
C ALA A 348 9.72 -19.83 -26.90
N VAL A 349 8.59 -20.39 -26.48
CA VAL A 349 7.74 -21.27 -27.29
C VAL A 349 6.66 -20.40 -27.97
N PRO A 350 6.10 -20.78 -29.13
CA PRO A 350 4.97 -20.05 -29.72
C PRO A 350 3.85 -19.87 -28.69
N PRO A 351 3.11 -18.75 -28.75
CA PRO A 351 2.09 -18.44 -27.78
C PRO A 351 0.95 -19.45 -27.88
N VAL A 352 0.99 -20.46 -27.03
CA VAL A 352 0.03 -21.56 -26.97
C VAL A 352 -0.35 -21.73 -25.52
N ALA A 353 -1.65 -21.66 -25.26
CA ALA A 353 -2.22 -21.88 -23.95
C ALA A 353 -1.68 -23.16 -23.30
N CYS A 354 -1.34 -23.07 -22.01
CA CYS A 354 -0.71 -24.15 -21.27
C CYS A 354 -1.06 -24.11 -19.78
N LEU A 355 -0.76 -25.22 -19.10
CA LEU A 355 -0.95 -25.38 -17.68
C LEU A 355 0.29 -24.84 -16.95
N ALA A 356 0.18 -23.65 -16.36
CA ALA A 356 1.30 -22.99 -15.66
C ALA A 356 1.65 -23.68 -14.33
N GLY A 357 0.72 -24.46 -13.79
CA GLY A 357 0.94 -25.30 -12.60
C GLY A 357 0.64 -24.56 -11.31
N VAL A 358 1.33 -24.96 -10.23
CA VAL A 358 1.08 -24.45 -8.87
C VAL A 358 2.09 -23.37 -8.50
N GLY A 359 1.61 -22.31 -7.86
CA GLY A 359 2.42 -21.28 -7.23
C GLY A 359 1.67 -20.57 -6.11
N GLU A 360 2.36 -19.73 -5.35
CA GLU A 360 1.74 -18.94 -4.28
C GLU A 360 0.85 -17.83 -4.86
N ILE A 361 -0.33 -17.59 -4.25
CA ILE A 361 -1.17 -16.44 -4.62
C ILE A 361 -0.66 -15.19 -3.89
N GLU A 362 0.55 -14.74 -4.23
CA GLU A 362 1.24 -13.63 -3.55
C GLU A 362 0.43 -12.32 -3.53
N ASP A 363 -0.48 -12.14 -4.49
CA ASP A 363 -1.36 -10.97 -4.57
C ASP A 363 -2.35 -10.87 -3.40
N LEU A 364 -2.55 -11.94 -2.61
CA LEU A 364 -3.30 -11.88 -1.34
C LEU A 364 -2.50 -11.20 -0.21
N ALA A 365 -1.17 -11.17 -0.31
CA ALA A 365 -0.32 -10.47 0.64
C ALA A 365 0.03 -9.05 0.17
N LYS A 366 -0.55 -8.57 -0.94
CA LYS A 366 -0.27 -7.25 -1.53
C LYS A 366 -1.54 -6.49 -1.88
N PHE A 367 -1.52 -5.17 -1.72
CA PHE A 367 -2.56 -4.30 -2.26
C PHE A 367 -1.97 -3.07 -2.93
N ASN A 368 -2.76 -2.45 -3.80
CA ASN A 368 -2.43 -1.20 -4.44
C ASN A 368 -2.82 -0.05 -3.51
N VAL A 369 -1.86 0.80 -3.18
CA VAL A 369 -2.08 2.01 -2.41
C VAL A 369 -1.95 3.21 -3.34
N THR A 370 -2.97 4.06 -3.36
CA THR A 370 -3.04 5.28 -4.16
C THR A 370 -3.41 6.44 -3.24
N TYR A 371 -2.63 7.51 -3.28
CA TYR A 371 -2.90 8.77 -2.60
C TYR A 371 -2.09 9.89 -3.26
N PHE A 372 -2.35 11.13 -2.85
CA PHE A 372 -1.62 12.30 -3.32
C PHE A 372 -1.00 13.06 -2.15
N THR A 373 0.19 13.61 -2.39
CA THR A 373 0.84 14.58 -1.51
C THR A 373 0.84 15.95 -2.15
N ASN A 374 0.71 16.98 -1.32
CA ASN A 374 0.68 18.38 -1.70
C ASN A 374 1.84 19.13 -1.00
N PRO A 375 2.96 19.34 -1.69
CA PRO A 375 4.08 20.12 -1.18
C PRO A 375 3.99 21.63 -1.53
N LEU A 376 2.93 22.10 -2.20
CA LEU A 376 2.89 23.44 -2.81
C LEU A 376 2.99 24.59 -1.81
N ASN A 377 2.49 24.40 -0.59
CA ASN A 377 2.51 25.45 0.43
C ASN A 377 3.66 25.27 1.40
N PHE A 378 4.48 24.22 1.22
CA PHE A 378 5.58 23.93 2.12
C PHE A 378 6.67 24.99 1.97
N SER A 379 6.92 25.71 3.07
CA SER A 379 7.87 26.82 3.12
C SER A 379 8.97 26.52 4.12
N PHE A 380 10.20 26.30 3.63
CA PHE A 380 11.39 26.10 4.47
C PHE A 380 11.65 27.23 5.47
N SER A 381 11.11 28.42 5.24
CA SER A 381 11.25 29.57 6.14
C SER A 381 10.15 29.68 7.19
N ASP A 382 8.93 29.19 6.90
CA ASP A 382 7.76 29.39 7.76
C ASP A 382 7.48 28.17 8.66
N SER A 383 7.70 26.94 8.17
CA SER A 383 7.52 25.72 8.97
C SER A 383 8.52 25.59 10.14
N PHE A 384 9.56 26.43 10.14
CA PHE A 384 10.64 26.41 11.13
C PHE A 384 10.74 27.70 11.98
N ALA A 385 9.76 28.61 11.86
CA ALA A 385 9.77 29.92 12.55
C ALA A 385 9.27 29.87 14.01
N SER A 386 8.67 28.75 14.43
CA SER A 386 8.42 28.51 15.86
C SER A 386 9.72 27.99 16.50
N ASN A 387 9.99 28.35 17.76
CA ASN A 387 11.21 27.99 18.48
C ASN A 387 11.33 26.48 18.82
N ASP A 388 10.78 25.62 17.97
CA ASP A 388 10.82 24.18 18.12
C ASP A 388 12.19 23.66 17.66
N LEU A 389 13.10 23.56 18.63
CA LEU A 389 14.49 23.13 18.43
C LEU A 389 14.61 21.79 17.69
N ALA A 390 13.54 20.98 17.67
CA ALA A 390 13.50 19.70 16.96
C ALA A 390 13.64 19.87 15.43
N TYR A 391 13.04 20.93 14.88
CA TYR A 391 13.01 21.16 13.43
C TYR A 391 14.28 21.84 12.89
N LEU A 392 14.99 22.61 13.74
CA LEU A 392 16.23 23.30 13.34
C LEU A 392 17.33 22.33 12.86
N ALA A 393 17.33 21.07 13.31
CA ALA A 393 18.28 20.06 12.86
C ALA A 393 18.07 19.63 11.39
N TYR A 394 16.90 19.93 10.82
CA TYR A 394 16.49 19.54 9.47
C TYR A 394 16.31 20.73 8.51
N GLN A 395 16.50 21.97 8.98
CA GLN A 395 16.41 23.20 8.17
C GLN A 395 17.27 23.15 6.90
N ASP A 396 18.44 22.51 6.97
CA ASP A 396 19.39 22.46 5.86
C ASP A 396 19.12 21.33 4.85
N ARG A 397 18.15 20.43 5.12
CA ARG A 397 18.08 19.16 4.38
C ARG A 397 17.18 19.15 3.16
N ALA A 398 16.35 20.16 2.93
CA ALA A 398 15.49 20.21 1.74
C ALA A 398 14.81 18.86 1.45
N THR A 399 14.28 18.19 2.47
CA THR A 399 13.69 16.84 2.36
C THR A 399 12.44 16.73 3.22
N PHE A 400 11.55 15.82 2.86
CA PHE A 400 10.51 15.28 3.76
C PHE A 400 10.52 13.76 3.75
N THR A 401 9.85 13.14 4.72
CA THR A 401 9.78 11.70 4.91
C THR A 401 8.33 11.21 4.82
N LEU A 402 8.10 10.18 4.01
CA LEU A 402 6.92 9.33 4.10
C LEU A 402 7.22 8.20 5.08
N ARG A 403 6.60 8.25 6.26
CA ARG A 403 6.70 7.19 7.28
C ARG A 403 5.51 6.25 7.16
N ILE A 404 5.78 4.96 6.95
CA ILE A 404 4.77 3.92 6.88
C ILE A 404 4.90 3.05 8.13
N THR A 405 3.82 2.91 8.91
CA THR A 405 3.82 2.15 10.18
C THR A 405 2.82 1.00 10.12
N ALA A 406 3.20 -0.20 10.55
CA ALA A 406 2.31 -1.34 10.58
C ALA A 406 1.41 -1.28 11.82
N GLN A 407 0.18 -1.75 11.68
CA GLN A 407 -0.71 -2.02 12.80
C GLN A 407 -0.75 -3.54 12.98
N SER A 408 -0.35 -4.01 14.16
CA SER A 408 -0.51 -5.42 14.52
C SER A 408 -1.99 -5.78 14.43
N ALA A 409 -2.30 -6.99 13.96
CA ALA A 409 -3.64 -7.52 14.12
C ALA A 409 -4.01 -7.48 15.62
N ASP A 410 -5.18 -6.91 15.95
CA ASP A 410 -5.70 -7.02 17.30
C ASP A 410 -5.76 -8.51 17.65
N VAL A 411 -4.95 -8.95 18.61
CA VAL A 411 -5.17 -10.24 19.24
C VAL A 411 -6.53 -10.11 19.92
N PRO A 412 -7.55 -10.89 19.55
CA PRO A 412 -8.81 -10.86 20.27
C PRO A 412 -8.45 -11.06 21.74
N GLU A 413 -8.66 -10.07 22.59
CA GLU A 413 -8.33 -10.21 24.00
C GLU A 413 -8.98 -11.53 24.45
N PRO A 414 -8.23 -12.51 24.99
CA PRO A 414 -8.83 -13.75 25.44
C PRO A 414 -9.89 -13.36 26.45
N GLY A 415 -11.16 -13.46 26.03
CA GLY A 415 -12.22 -12.63 26.58
C GLY A 415 -12.11 -12.56 28.09
N VAL A 416 -11.86 -11.37 28.63
CA VAL A 416 -11.77 -11.16 30.09
C VAL A 416 -13.03 -11.69 30.77
N LEU A 417 -14.15 -11.78 30.04
CA LEU A 417 -15.39 -12.48 30.40
C LEU A 417 -15.25 -13.99 30.63
N ALA A 418 -14.44 -14.74 29.88
CA ALA A 418 -14.24 -16.17 30.06
C ALA A 418 -13.43 -16.49 31.33
N LEU A 419 -12.42 -15.66 31.66
CA LEU A 419 -11.67 -15.77 32.91
C LEU A 419 -12.48 -15.29 34.13
N LEU A 420 -13.30 -14.23 33.99
CA LEU A 420 -14.21 -13.81 35.05
C LEU A 420 -15.32 -14.84 35.31
N ALA A 421 -15.86 -15.48 34.28
CA ALA A 421 -16.90 -16.51 34.40
C ALA A 421 -16.36 -17.78 35.08
N MET A 422 -15.14 -18.21 34.76
CA MET A 422 -14.49 -19.32 35.47
C MET A 422 -14.16 -18.95 36.93
N GLY A 423 -13.75 -17.71 37.21
CA GLY A 423 -13.50 -17.23 38.57
C GLY A 423 -14.76 -17.16 39.46
N LEU A 424 -15.89 -16.74 38.91
CA LEU A 424 -17.17 -16.64 39.64
C LEU A 424 -17.87 -18.00 39.85
N GLY A 425 -17.69 -18.95 38.93
CA GLY A 425 -18.21 -20.32 39.09
C GLY A 425 -17.58 -21.07 40.27
N LEU A 426 -16.28 -20.85 40.53
CA LEU A 426 -15.57 -21.48 41.65
C LEU A 426 -15.95 -20.89 43.01
N LEU A 427 -16.35 -19.61 43.07
CA LEU A 427 -16.79 -18.97 44.31
C LEU A 427 -18.24 -19.31 44.71
N SER A 428 -19.09 -19.59 43.72
CA SER A 428 -20.50 -19.96 43.97
C SER A 428 -20.67 -21.42 44.43
N HIS A 429 -19.74 -22.32 44.09
CA HIS A 429 -19.77 -23.71 44.58
C HIS A 429 -19.31 -23.89 46.05
N ARG A 430 -18.74 -22.86 46.69
CA ARG A 430 -18.25 -22.96 48.07
C ARG A 430 -19.26 -22.53 49.14
N ARG A 431 -20.47 -22.07 48.76
CA ARG A 431 -21.49 -21.57 49.70
C ARG A 431 -22.70 -22.48 49.94
N GLY A 432 -22.74 -23.67 49.33
CA GLY A 432 -23.91 -24.56 49.33
C GLY A 432 -23.85 -25.84 50.19
N ARG A 433 -22.91 -25.97 51.13
CA ARG A 433 -22.88 -27.13 52.06
C ARG A 433 -22.75 -26.66 53.50
N GLY A 434 -23.88 -26.35 54.11
CA GLY A 434 -23.94 -26.08 55.53
C GLY A 434 -25.34 -25.72 56.00
N ARG A 435 -26.23 -26.71 56.15
CA ARG A 435 -27.23 -26.79 57.23
C ARG A 435 -28.16 -27.99 57.04
N GLY A 436 -28.18 -28.85 58.05
CA GLY A 436 -29.09 -30.00 58.17
C GLY A 436 -28.70 -30.91 59.33
N ILE A 437 -28.58 -30.35 60.55
CA ILE A 437 -28.58 -31.13 61.79
C ILE A 437 -30.00 -30.99 62.35
N ALA A 438 -30.75 -32.09 62.33
CA ALA A 438 -31.97 -32.25 63.10
C ALA A 438 -31.69 -33.23 64.25
N ALA A 439 -32.15 -32.83 65.43
CA ALA A 439 -31.89 -33.43 66.72
C ALA A 439 -32.66 -34.74 66.94
N ASN A 440 -32.09 -35.60 67.77
CA ASN A 440 -32.81 -36.58 68.57
C ASN A 440 -32.57 -36.23 70.05
N THR A 441 -33.65 -36.33 70.84
CA THR A 441 -33.90 -35.94 72.26
C THR A 441 -34.39 -34.53 72.51
#